data_AF-A0A937YZN4-F1
#
_entry.id   AF-A0A937YZN4-F1
#
_cell.length_a   1.000
_cell.length_b   1.000
_cell.length_c   1.000
_cell.angle_alpha   90.00
_cell.angle_beta   90.00
_cell.angle_gamma   90.00
#
_symmetry.space_group_name_H-M   'P 1'
#
loop_
_entity.id
_entity.type
_entity.pdbx_description
1 polymer ?
#
loop_
_entity_poly.entity_id
_entity_poly.type
_entity_poly.pdbx_seq_one_letter_code
_entity_poly.pdbx_strand_id
1 'polypeptide(L)'
;MRLSWERRECDVELFKRELQAFVPPAVFDAHAHLYRKADWPEPRGAVELGPEAVTLDEYRALMEWVLPGREVDGLFLGFGGPERVVEANAFVAGQVGSATGCAGAMLVTPDMDADYVRQEVRRQGFVALKPYHRFAKRQPTWDADIATFLPEAHVRV
;
A
#
# COMPACT_ATOMS: atom_id res chain seq x y z
N MET A 1 -7.70 -13.61 22.23
CA MET A 1 -8.46 -12.35 22.37
C MET A 1 -8.70 -11.83 20.96
N ARG A 2 -9.95 -11.67 20.51
CA ARG A 2 -10.23 -11.14 19.16
C ARG A 2 -10.00 -9.63 19.23
N LEU A 3 -9.03 -9.12 18.48
CA LEU A 3 -8.86 -7.67 18.35
C LEU A 3 -10.08 -7.14 17.59
N SER A 4 -10.86 -6.27 18.22
CA SER A 4 -11.95 -5.52 17.58
C SER A 4 -11.58 -4.06 17.60
N TRP A 5 -11.52 -3.43 16.43
CA TRP A 5 -11.36 -1.99 16.30
C TRP A 5 -12.72 -1.33 16.56
N GLU A 6 -12.72 -0.27 17.36
CA GLU A 6 -13.91 0.50 17.72
C GLU A 6 -13.59 1.99 17.54
N ARG A 7 -14.46 2.72 16.84
CA ARG A 7 -14.44 4.18 16.84
C ARG A 7 -15.29 4.68 17.99
N ARG A 8 -14.65 5.27 19.00
CA ARG A 8 -15.34 5.80 20.17
C ARG A 8 -15.73 7.25 19.96
N GLU A 9 -16.67 7.72 20.76
CA GLU A 9 -17.08 9.12 20.76
C GLU A 9 -15.88 10.06 21.05
N CYS A 10 -14.97 9.66 21.94
CA CYS A 10 -13.77 10.45 22.24
C CYS A 10 -12.84 10.65 21.03
N ASP A 11 -12.79 9.71 20.09
CA ASP A 11 -11.96 9.83 18.88
C ASP A 11 -12.54 10.89 17.94
N VAL A 12 -13.87 10.90 17.81
CA VAL A 12 -14.62 11.89 17.02
C VAL A 12 -14.47 13.29 17.63
N GLU A 13 -14.62 13.40 18.96
CA GLU A 13 -14.48 14.69 19.65
C GLU A 13 -13.04 15.21 19.64
N LEU A 14 -12.03 14.32 19.72
CA LEU A 14 -10.63 14.68 19.54
C LEU A 14 -10.39 15.27 18.15
N PHE A 15 -10.88 14.61 17.09
CA PHE A 15 -10.72 15.11 15.73
C PHE A 15 -11.38 16.48 15.56
N LYS A 16 -12.63 16.65 16.01
CA LYS A 16 -13.37 17.92 15.94
C LYS A 16 -12.62 19.06 16.65
N ARG A 17 -12.12 18.80 17.87
CA ARG A 17 -11.50 19.83 18.70
C ARG A 17 -10.10 20.21 18.23
N GLU A 18 -9.28 19.22 17.89
CA GLU A 18 -7.84 19.43 17.67
C GLU A 18 -7.44 19.43 16.19
N LEU A 19 -8.14 18.67 15.35
CA LEU A 19 -7.69 18.37 13.99
C LEU A 19 -8.55 18.98 12.90
N GLN A 20 -9.84 19.25 13.15
CA GLN A 20 -10.78 19.66 12.12
C GLN A 20 -10.37 20.96 11.40
N ALA A 21 -9.83 21.94 12.14
CA ALA A 21 -9.35 23.20 11.56
C ALA A 21 -7.93 23.11 10.98
N PHE A 22 -7.16 22.10 11.38
CA PHE A 22 -5.78 21.90 10.95
C PHE A 22 -5.69 21.05 9.68
N VAL A 23 -6.44 19.95 9.63
CA VAL A 23 -6.41 19.00 8.50
C VAL A 23 -7.27 19.55 7.35
N PRO A 24 -6.66 19.78 6.17
CA PRO A 24 -7.37 20.34 5.02
C PRO A 24 -8.49 19.41 4.54
N PRO A 25 -9.51 19.94 3.82
CA PRO A 25 -10.61 19.14 3.28
C PRO A 25 -10.18 17.97 2.38
N ALA A 26 -9.08 18.14 1.64
CA ALA A 26 -8.48 17.13 0.79
C ALA A 26 -7.10 16.74 1.31
N VAL A 27 -6.85 15.44 1.44
CA VAL A 27 -5.62 14.84 1.97
C VAL A 27 -5.09 13.83 0.97
N PHE A 28 -3.77 13.85 0.77
CA PHE A 28 -3.07 12.83 0.01
C PHE A 28 -2.28 11.93 0.95
N ASP A 29 -2.72 10.67 1.08
CA ASP A 29 -1.99 9.64 1.81
C ASP A 29 -0.84 9.11 0.96
N ALA A 30 0.38 9.50 1.31
CA ALA A 30 1.58 9.14 0.56
C ALA A 30 1.97 7.66 0.71
N HIS A 31 1.34 6.89 1.62
CA HIS A 31 1.68 5.48 1.81
C HIS A 31 0.50 4.68 2.38
N ALA A 32 -0.28 4.05 1.49
CA ALA A 32 -1.35 3.14 1.86
C ALA A 32 -1.24 1.77 1.15
N HIS A 33 -1.78 0.73 1.77
CA HIS A 33 -1.80 -0.62 1.19
C HIS A 33 -3.21 -1.02 0.76
N LEU A 34 -3.35 -1.38 -0.52
CA LEU A 34 -4.47 -2.17 -1.01
C LEU A 34 -3.99 -3.63 -1.11
N TYR A 35 -4.79 -4.55 -0.62
CA TYR A 35 -4.38 -5.95 -0.53
C TYR A 35 -5.55 -6.92 -0.58
N ARG A 36 -5.23 -8.19 -0.82
CA ARG A 36 -6.13 -9.33 -0.62
C ARG A 36 -5.44 -10.36 0.25
N LYS A 37 -6.15 -10.97 1.20
CA LYS A 37 -5.58 -12.08 1.99
C LYS A 37 -5.13 -13.24 1.11
N ALA A 38 -5.80 -13.45 -0.03
CA ALA A 38 -5.44 -14.47 -1.02
C ALA A 38 -4.07 -14.27 -1.69
N ASP A 39 -3.46 -13.08 -1.57
CA ASP A 39 -2.10 -12.79 -2.06
C ASP A 39 -1.03 -13.09 -1.00
N TRP A 40 -1.43 -13.71 0.12
CA TRP A 40 -0.56 -14.23 1.17
C TRP A 40 -0.77 -15.74 1.30
N PRO A 41 0.30 -16.56 1.29
CA PRO A 41 0.21 -17.98 1.60
C PRO A 41 -0.31 -18.21 3.02
N GLU A 42 0.13 -17.35 3.95
CA GLU A 42 -0.33 -17.30 5.32
C GLU A 42 -0.39 -15.82 5.76
N PRO A 43 -1.59 -15.23 5.81
CA PRO A 43 -1.78 -13.88 6.35
C PRO A 43 -1.26 -13.78 7.79
N ARG A 44 -0.55 -12.71 8.13
CA ARG A 44 -0.04 -12.46 9.49
C ARG A 44 -0.27 -11.01 9.91
N GLY A 45 -0.37 -10.79 11.22
CA GLY A 45 -0.42 -9.44 11.81
C GLY A 45 -1.66 -8.66 11.34
N ALA A 46 -1.46 -7.43 10.84
CA ALA A 46 -2.57 -6.59 10.39
C ALA A 46 -3.39 -7.21 9.25
N VAL A 47 -2.77 -7.99 8.36
CA VAL A 47 -3.46 -8.64 7.23
C VAL A 47 -4.41 -9.73 7.74
N GLU A 48 -3.96 -10.52 8.71
CA GLU A 48 -4.76 -11.60 9.32
C GLU A 48 -6.04 -11.07 9.97
N LEU A 49 -5.90 -9.95 10.69
CA LEU A 49 -6.97 -9.31 11.46
C LEU A 49 -7.88 -8.41 10.63
N GLY A 50 -7.44 -7.99 9.43
CA GLY A 50 -8.18 -7.12 8.54
C GLY A 50 -9.24 -7.85 7.69
N PRO A 51 -9.93 -7.13 6.79
CA PRO A 51 -10.89 -7.71 5.87
C PRO A 51 -10.20 -8.63 4.84
N GLU A 52 -11.00 -9.46 4.16
CA GLU A 52 -10.50 -10.37 3.12
C GLU A 52 -9.80 -9.62 1.97
N ALA A 53 -10.26 -8.40 1.67
CA ALA A 53 -9.59 -7.48 0.79
C ALA A 53 -9.78 -6.04 1.27
N VAL A 54 -8.75 -5.21 1.10
CA VAL A 54 -8.84 -3.76 1.21
C VAL A 54 -8.79 -3.21 -0.21
N THR A 55 -9.96 -2.92 -0.76
CA THR A 55 -10.16 -2.18 -2.01
C THR A 55 -9.97 -0.69 -1.78
N LEU A 56 -9.95 0.12 -2.84
CA LEU A 56 -9.92 1.57 -2.70
C LEU A 56 -11.16 2.08 -1.94
N ASP A 57 -12.33 1.51 -2.20
CA ASP A 57 -13.57 1.86 -1.50
C ASP A 57 -13.53 1.47 -0.02
N GLU A 58 -13.01 0.27 0.30
CA GLU A 58 -12.83 -0.16 1.69
C GLU A 58 -11.85 0.77 2.42
N TYR A 59 -10.73 1.14 1.77
CA TYR A 59 -9.79 2.10 2.31
C TYR A 59 -10.47 3.44 2.62
N ARG A 60 -11.25 4.00 1.69
CA ARG A 60 -11.96 5.27 1.89
C ARG A 60 -12.98 5.18 3.03
N ALA A 61 -13.70 4.07 3.14
CA ALA A 61 -14.63 3.83 4.26
C ALA A 61 -13.90 3.79 5.61
N LEU A 62 -12.72 3.17 5.66
CA LEU A 62 -11.86 3.16 6.85
C LEU A 62 -11.28 4.55 7.15
N MET A 63 -10.94 5.34 6.13
CA MET A 63 -10.43 6.70 6.33
C MET A 63 -11.48 7.64 6.92
N GLU A 64 -12.78 7.39 6.74
CA GLU A 64 -13.84 8.13 7.44
C GLU A 64 -13.81 7.93 8.97
N TRP A 65 -13.14 6.88 9.46
CA TRP A 65 -12.90 6.71 10.90
C TRP A 65 -11.76 7.59 11.42
N VAL A 66 -10.75 7.84 10.58
CA VAL A 66 -9.51 8.55 10.95
C VAL A 66 -9.60 10.04 10.65
N LEU A 67 -10.11 10.38 9.47
CA LEU A 67 -10.21 11.74 8.92
C LEU A 67 -11.67 12.02 8.47
N PRO A 68 -12.63 12.06 9.41
CA PRO A 68 -14.04 12.14 9.06
C PRO A 68 -14.36 13.39 8.22
N GLY A 69 -15.11 13.17 7.13
CA GLY A 69 -15.52 14.21 6.19
C GLY A 69 -14.35 14.82 5.40
N ARG A 70 -13.28 14.06 5.15
CA ARG A 70 -12.17 14.45 4.28
C ARG A 70 -12.15 13.62 3.01
N GLU A 71 -11.85 14.27 1.90
CA GLU A 71 -11.51 13.59 0.66
C GLU A 71 -10.09 13.04 0.81
N VAL A 72 -9.95 11.71 0.77
CA VAL A 72 -8.65 11.05 0.90
C VAL A 72 -8.36 10.24 -0.35
N ASP A 73 -7.35 10.71 -1.08
CA ASP A 73 -6.70 9.99 -2.17
C ASP A 73 -5.28 9.64 -1.74
N GLY A 74 -4.53 8.88 -2.56
CA GLY A 74 -3.20 8.50 -2.15
C GLY A 74 -2.36 7.72 -3.15
N LEU A 75 -1.15 7.40 -2.69
CA LEU A 75 -0.23 6.48 -3.33
C LEU A 75 -0.41 5.08 -2.73
N PHE A 76 -0.95 4.17 -3.54
CA PHE A 76 -1.31 2.83 -3.12
C PHE A 76 -0.27 1.80 -3.56
N LEU A 77 0.01 0.88 -2.65
CA LEU A 77 1.10 -0.07 -2.74
C LEU A 77 0.54 -1.48 -2.55
N GLY A 78 0.88 -2.40 -3.45
CA GLY A 78 0.55 -3.82 -3.24
C GLY A 78 1.16 -4.35 -1.95
N PHE A 79 0.46 -5.27 -1.28
CA PHE A 79 0.95 -5.93 -0.08
C PHE A 79 0.69 -7.43 -0.14
N GLY A 80 1.77 -8.20 -0.28
CA GLY A 80 1.76 -9.64 -0.50
C GLY A 80 3.13 -10.24 -0.21
N GLY A 81 3.20 -11.58 -0.22
CA GLY A 81 4.47 -12.29 -0.24
C GLY A 81 5.21 -12.12 -1.58
N PRO A 82 6.55 -12.36 -1.62
CA PRO A 82 7.34 -12.20 -2.84
C PRO A 82 6.85 -13.07 -4.01
N GLU A 83 6.15 -14.17 -3.73
CA GLU A 83 5.59 -15.10 -4.71
C GLU A 83 4.28 -14.62 -5.36
N ARG A 84 3.59 -13.59 -4.81
CA ARG A 84 2.31 -13.06 -5.34
C ARG A 84 2.35 -11.58 -5.71
N VAL A 85 3.55 -11.04 -5.90
CA VAL A 85 3.77 -9.63 -6.25
C VAL A 85 3.09 -9.23 -7.56
N VAL A 86 3.00 -10.12 -8.55
CA VAL A 86 2.35 -9.85 -9.83
C VAL A 86 0.86 -9.62 -9.64
N GLU A 87 0.20 -10.49 -8.87
CA GLU A 87 -1.22 -10.41 -8.58
C GLU A 87 -1.55 -9.24 -7.67
N ALA A 88 -0.71 -8.95 -6.67
CA ALA A 88 -0.84 -7.79 -5.81
C ALA A 88 -0.73 -6.47 -6.61
N ASN A 89 0.20 -6.39 -7.54
CA ASN A 89 0.34 -5.24 -8.44
C ASN A 89 -0.88 -5.08 -9.34
N ALA A 90 -1.31 -6.15 -10.00
CA ALA A 90 -2.49 -6.12 -10.87
C ALA A 90 -3.76 -5.70 -10.11
N PHE A 91 -3.90 -6.14 -8.86
CA PHE A 91 -4.98 -5.70 -8.00
C PHE A 91 -4.94 -4.19 -7.77
N VAL A 92 -3.80 -3.65 -7.32
CA VAL A 92 -3.64 -2.21 -7.06
C VAL A 92 -3.90 -1.39 -8.32
N ALA A 93 -3.30 -1.76 -9.46
CA ALA A 93 -3.50 -1.06 -10.72
C ALA A 93 -4.97 -1.04 -11.14
N GLY A 94 -5.69 -2.16 -10.97
CA GLY A 94 -7.12 -2.24 -11.22
C GLY A 94 -7.97 -1.38 -10.28
N GLN A 95 -7.51 -1.14 -9.05
CA GLN A 95 -8.21 -0.28 -8.09
C GLN A 95 -7.99 1.22 -8.36
N VAL A 96 -6.77 1.62 -8.74
CA VAL A 96 -6.43 3.04 -8.89
C VAL A 96 -6.54 3.57 -10.32
N GLY A 97 -6.59 2.69 -11.33
CA GLY A 97 -6.50 3.09 -12.74
C GLY A 97 -7.60 4.04 -13.24
N SER A 98 -8.78 4.05 -12.62
CA SER A 98 -9.88 4.99 -12.93
C SER A 98 -10.09 6.06 -11.85
N ALA A 99 -9.35 6.02 -10.75
CA ALA A 99 -9.52 6.92 -9.63
C ALA A 99 -8.63 8.16 -9.79
N THR A 100 -9.25 9.27 -10.20
CA THR A 100 -8.57 10.57 -10.25
C THR A 100 -8.03 10.94 -8.87
N GLY A 101 -6.78 11.38 -8.79
CA GLY A 101 -6.12 11.73 -7.52
C GLY A 101 -5.37 10.57 -6.85
N CYS A 102 -5.64 9.32 -7.25
CA CYS A 102 -4.93 8.15 -6.76
C CYS A 102 -3.81 7.74 -7.73
N ALA A 103 -2.74 7.16 -7.18
CA ALA A 103 -1.67 6.58 -7.97
C ALA A 103 -1.22 5.24 -7.37
N GLY A 104 -0.61 4.39 -8.19
CA GLY A 104 -0.05 3.12 -7.76
C GLY A 104 1.48 3.14 -7.72
N ALA A 105 2.05 2.34 -6.81
CA ALA A 105 3.47 2.01 -6.80
C ALA A 105 3.65 0.49 -6.93
N MET A 106 4.48 0.09 -7.89
CA MET A 106 4.73 -1.31 -8.23
C MET A 106 5.57 -1.99 -7.14
N LEU A 107 5.04 -3.00 -6.47
CA LEU A 107 5.81 -3.87 -5.59
C LEU A 107 6.79 -4.71 -6.43
N VAL A 108 8.08 -4.62 -6.11
CA VAL A 108 9.15 -5.32 -6.85
C VAL A 108 9.92 -6.28 -5.95
N THR A 109 10.43 -7.37 -6.52
CA THR A 109 11.41 -8.26 -5.89
C THR A 109 12.77 -8.08 -6.57
N PRO A 110 13.90 -8.33 -5.87
CA PRO A 110 15.23 -8.13 -6.45
C PRO A 110 15.52 -9.01 -7.66
N ASP A 111 14.85 -10.16 -7.80
CA ASP A 111 15.07 -11.11 -8.88
C ASP A 111 14.18 -10.83 -10.13
N MET A 112 13.33 -9.79 -10.10
CA MET A 112 12.54 -9.39 -11.28
C MET A 112 13.45 -8.93 -12.42
N ASP A 113 13.08 -9.32 -13.64
CA ASP A 113 13.71 -8.79 -14.86
C ASP A 113 13.46 -7.28 -14.99
N ALA A 114 14.50 -6.52 -15.33
CA ALA A 114 14.44 -5.06 -15.37
C ALA A 114 13.56 -4.54 -16.52
N ASP A 115 13.54 -5.23 -17.67
CA ASP A 115 12.70 -4.84 -18.79
C ASP A 115 11.23 -5.15 -18.51
N TYR A 116 10.93 -6.27 -17.85
CA TYR A 116 9.61 -6.56 -17.30
C TYR A 116 9.13 -5.44 -16.37
N VAL A 117 9.95 -5.01 -15.40
CA VAL A 117 9.60 -3.91 -14.48
C VAL A 117 9.27 -2.64 -15.26
N ARG A 118 10.11 -2.23 -16.22
CA ARG A 118 9.86 -1.03 -17.05
C ARG A 118 8.57 -1.13 -17.85
N GLN A 119 8.32 -2.29 -18.46
CA GLN A 119 7.11 -2.51 -19.27
C GLN A 119 5.86 -2.46 -18.40
N GLU A 120 5.88 -3.10 -17.23
CA GLU A 120 4.73 -3.14 -16.32
C GLU A 120 4.43 -1.79 -15.68
N VAL A 121 5.45 -1.02 -15.29
CA VAL A 121 5.28 0.36 -14.82
C VAL A 121 4.51 1.19 -15.86
N ARG A 122 4.92 1.12 -17.13
CA ARG A 122 4.25 1.86 -18.23
C ARG A 122 2.85 1.32 -18.51
N ARG A 123 2.70 0.00 -18.58
CA ARG A 123 1.45 -0.67 -18.93
C ARG A 123 0.36 -0.46 -17.88
N GLN A 124 0.72 -0.53 -16.61
CA GLN A 124 -0.21 -0.42 -15.48
C GLN A 124 -0.32 1.01 -14.93
N GLY A 125 0.49 1.95 -15.41
CA GLY A 125 0.44 3.35 -14.99
C GLY A 125 1.00 3.60 -13.59
N PHE A 126 1.93 2.77 -13.13
CA PHE A 126 2.59 2.99 -11.84
C PHE A 126 3.50 4.22 -11.89
N VAL A 127 3.55 4.99 -10.80
CA VAL A 127 4.36 6.22 -10.69
C VAL A 127 5.60 6.05 -9.83
N ALA A 128 5.73 4.91 -9.14
CA ALA A 128 6.85 4.59 -8.26
C ALA A 128 7.07 3.07 -8.16
N LEU A 129 8.24 2.70 -7.64
CA LEU A 129 8.56 1.33 -7.24
C LEU A 129 8.52 1.22 -5.71
N LYS A 130 7.99 0.12 -5.20
CA LYS A 130 8.05 -0.29 -3.80
C LYS A 130 8.95 -1.51 -3.68
N PRO A 131 10.22 -1.33 -3.32
CA PRO A 131 11.06 -2.43 -2.91
C PRO A 131 10.81 -2.77 -1.44
N TYR A 132 11.29 -3.93 -0.97
CA TYR A 132 11.18 -4.28 0.43
C TYR A 132 12.37 -5.09 0.92
N HIS A 133 13.05 -4.62 1.97
CA HIS A 133 14.23 -5.28 2.53
C HIS A 133 13.97 -6.74 2.93
N ARG A 134 12.73 -7.10 3.30
CA ARG A 134 12.34 -8.50 3.59
C ARG A 134 12.48 -9.44 2.40
N PHE A 135 12.60 -8.92 1.18
CA PHE A 135 12.86 -9.70 -0.04
C PHE A 135 14.36 -9.86 -0.34
N ALA A 136 15.25 -9.23 0.44
CA ALA A 136 16.68 -9.47 0.33
C ALA A 136 17.03 -10.89 0.77
N LYS A 137 18.02 -11.50 0.09
CA LYS A 137 18.56 -12.82 0.46
C LYS A 137 19.44 -12.78 1.72
N ARG A 138 20.04 -11.62 2.02
CA ARG A 138 20.91 -11.40 3.19
C ARG A 138 20.12 -11.41 4.49
N GLN A 139 20.67 -12.05 5.53
CA GLN A 139 20.14 -12.04 6.89
C GLN A 139 21.17 -11.45 7.89
N PRO A 140 20.74 -10.68 8.91
CA PRO A 140 19.38 -10.18 9.09
C PRO A 140 19.05 -9.15 7.99
N THR A 141 17.81 -9.18 7.48
CA THR A 141 17.40 -8.27 6.39
C THR A 141 17.50 -6.77 6.74
N TRP A 142 17.62 -6.42 8.02
CA TRP A 142 17.86 -5.06 8.49
C TRP A 142 19.25 -4.53 8.11
N ASP A 143 20.22 -5.42 7.93
CA ASP A 143 21.58 -5.06 7.52
C ASP A 143 21.76 -5.19 5.99
N ALA A 144 20.67 -5.37 5.24
CA ALA A 144 20.72 -5.52 3.79
C ALA A 144 20.98 -4.18 3.11
N ASP A 145 21.98 -4.12 2.23
CA ASP A 145 22.23 -2.95 1.40
C ASP A 145 21.08 -2.75 0.41
N ILE A 146 20.73 -1.50 0.09
CA ILE A 146 19.59 -1.17 -0.78
C ILE A 146 19.68 -1.91 -2.12
N ALA A 147 20.87 -1.98 -2.71
CA ALA A 147 21.11 -2.66 -3.98
C ALA A 147 20.73 -4.16 -3.98
N THR A 148 20.60 -4.78 -2.80
CA THR A 148 20.23 -6.19 -2.65
C THR A 148 18.72 -6.46 -2.73
N PHE A 149 17.89 -5.43 -2.57
CA PHE A 149 16.42 -5.51 -2.66
C PHE A 149 15.80 -4.47 -3.59
N LEU A 150 16.59 -3.53 -4.10
CA LEU A 150 16.31 -2.62 -5.21
C LEU A 150 17.56 -2.51 -6.11
N PRO A 151 17.79 -3.47 -7.01
CA PRO A 151 18.89 -3.43 -7.97
C PRO A 151 18.89 -2.12 -8.80
N GLU A 152 20.08 -1.57 -9.07
CA GLU A 152 20.22 -0.36 -9.91
C GLU A 152 19.57 -0.51 -11.29
N ALA A 153 19.55 -1.74 -11.83
CA ALA A 153 18.92 -2.06 -13.09
C ALA A 153 17.41 -1.75 -13.11
N HIS A 154 16.70 -1.83 -11.97
CA HIS A 154 15.27 -1.49 -11.86
C HIS A 154 15.01 0.01 -11.91
N VAL A 155 15.96 0.84 -11.48
CA VAL A 155 15.80 2.30 -11.37
C VAL A 155 16.51 3.08 -12.48
N ARG A 156 17.20 2.39 -13.39
CA ARG A 156 17.86 3.03 -14.53
C ARG A 156 16.82 3.54 -15.53
N VAL A 157 16.77 4.87 -15.65
CA VAL A 157 15.93 5.65 -16.59
C VAL A 157 16.44 5.54 -18.01
#